data_AF-A0A957NXG6-F1
#
_entry.id   AF-A0A957NXG6-F1
#
_cell.length_a   1.000
_cell.length_b   1.000
_cell.length_c   1.000
_cell.angle_alpha   90.00
_cell.angle_beta   90.00
_cell.angle_gamma   90.00
#
_symmetry.space_group_name_H-M   'P 1'
#
loop_
_entity.id
_entity.type
_entity.pdbx_description
1 polymer ?
#
loop_
_entity_poly.entity_id
_entity_poly.type
_entity_poly.pdbx_seq_one_letter_code
_entity_poly.pdbx_strand_id
1 'polypeptide(L)'
;ETRRNQGVYTIENLHTVAVDQLAVQIYASDPQLTQVELAPDPTNDDPYDLDAGGVYTTLITVSDTAKRLVVQTLNSTAPDLDLYVGLDANGDGLPAMDEQLCSSTSSTADEICDFSQLDDSLTPGVYWILVQNWAGSGAPTDSFTLSTLLIDRADTGLLSASGPPSVTAGEPFDVQIGWNIPNFTAGDVKYGVLELADA
;
A
#
# COMPACT_ATOMS: atom_id res chain seq x y z
N GLU A 1 -5.99 -28.54 6.49
CA GLU A 1 -5.46 -27.41 5.72
C GLU A 1 -6.53 -26.89 4.79
N THR A 2 -7.02 -25.68 5.03
CA THR A 2 -7.98 -25.01 4.15
C THR A 2 -7.22 -24.48 2.93
N ARG A 3 -7.87 -24.49 1.75
CA ARG A 3 -7.31 -24.06 0.46
C ARG A 3 -7.04 -22.53 0.46
N ARG A 4 -6.04 -22.08 1.21
CA ARG A 4 -5.64 -20.68 1.33
C ARG A 4 -5.10 -20.14 0.00
N ASN A 5 -4.38 -20.98 -0.71
CA ASN A 5 -3.77 -20.69 -2.00
C ASN A 5 -4.78 -20.64 -3.16
N GLN A 6 -5.99 -21.21 -3.01
CA GLN A 6 -7.01 -21.18 -4.06
C GLN A 6 -8.42 -21.15 -3.49
N GLY A 7 -9.20 -20.15 -3.91
CA GLY A 7 -10.59 -20.03 -3.48
C GLY A 7 -11.39 -19.04 -4.30
N VAL A 8 -12.65 -18.92 -3.92
CA VAL A 8 -13.61 -17.96 -4.46
C VAL A 8 -14.35 -17.35 -3.29
N TYR A 9 -14.58 -16.05 -3.36
CA TYR A 9 -15.40 -15.29 -2.42
C TYR A 9 -16.45 -14.51 -3.22
N THR A 10 -17.70 -14.52 -2.75
CA THR A 10 -18.79 -13.78 -3.38
C THR A 10 -19.11 -12.56 -2.54
N ILE A 11 -19.07 -11.39 -3.17
CA ILE A 11 -19.66 -10.16 -2.65
C ILE A 11 -21.12 -10.18 -3.08
N GLU A 12 -22.00 -10.40 -2.12
CA GLU A 12 -23.43 -10.56 -2.37
C GLU A 12 -24.19 -9.24 -2.21
N ASN A 13 -25.34 -9.12 -2.91
CA ASN A 13 -26.31 -8.03 -2.72
C ASN A 13 -25.75 -6.62 -2.96
N LEU A 14 -24.94 -6.46 -4.00
CA LEU A 14 -24.55 -5.14 -4.49
C LEU A 14 -25.74 -4.50 -5.21
N HIS A 15 -25.88 -3.18 -5.07
CA HIS A 15 -26.90 -2.40 -5.75
C HIS A 15 -26.25 -1.22 -6.47
N THR A 16 -26.74 -0.91 -7.65
CA THR A 16 -26.30 0.24 -8.45
C THR A 16 -27.46 0.80 -9.27
N VAL A 17 -27.21 1.88 -10.00
CA VAL A 17 -28.07 2.34 -11.10
C VAL A 17 -28.09 1.31 -12.24
N ALA A 18 -28.85 1.57 -13.30
CA ALA A 18 -28.78 0.69 -14.48
C ALA A 18 -27.38 0.76 -15.09
N VAL A 19 -26.85 -0.41 -15.45
CA VAL A 19 -25.54 -0.59 -16.11
C VAL A 19 -25.75 -1.54 -17.28
N ASP A 20 -25.57 -1.04 -18.50
CA ASP A 20 -25.83 -1.82 -19.72
C ASP A 20 -24.68 -2.78 -20.02
N GLN A 21 -23.45 -2.39 -19.65
CA GLN A 21 -22.25 -3.22 -19.78
C GLN A 21 -21.41 -3.14 -18.50
N LEU A 22 -21.62 -4.08 -17.57
CA LEU A 22 -20.85 -4.13 -16.33
C LEU A 22 -19.45 -4.69 -16.61
N ALA A 23 -18.44 -3.83 -16.53
CA ALA A 23 -17.05 -4.23 -16.48
C ALA A 23 -16.64 -4.50 -15.02
N VAL A 24 -16.13 -5.72 -14.78
CA VAL A 24 -15.59 -6.14 -13.48
C VAL A 24 -14.12 -6.45 -13.66
N GLN A 25 -13.25 -5.70 -12.98
CA GLN A 25 -11.79 -5.86 -13.08
C GLN A 25 -11.19 -5.96 -11.69
N ILE A 26 -10.13 -6.76 -11.55
CA ILE A 26 -9.36 -6.84 -10.31
C ILE A 26 -7.87 -6.68 -10.61
N TYR A 27 -7.22 -5.81 -9.83
CA TYR A 27 -5.81 -5.52 -9.94
C TYR A 27 -5.10 -5.92 -8.65
N ALA A 28 -3.91 -6.48 -8.76
CA ALA A 28 -3.09 -6.81 -7.61
C ALA A 28 -1.61 -6.79 -7.99
N SER A 29 -0.76 -6.58 -7.00
CA SER A 29 0.68 -6.62 -7.14
C SER A 29 1.29 -7.22 -5.87
N ASP A 30 2.53 -7.67 -5.97
CA ASP A 30 3.29 -8.10 -4.79
C ASP A 30 4.08 -6.89 -4.25
N PRO A 31 4.18 -6.73 -2.91
CA PRO A 31 4.97 -5.66 -2.34
C PRO A 31 6.46 -5.86 -2.63
N GLN A 32 7.17 -4.76 -2.88
CA GLN A 32 8.61 -4.74 -2.76
C GLN A 32 8.99 -4.69 -1.28
N LEU A 33 9.75 -5.70 -0.82
CA LEU A 33 10.25 -5.77 0.55
C LEU A 33 11.73 -5.36 0.56
N THR A 34 12.06 -4.33 1.35
CA THR A 34 13.42 -3.84 1.53
C THR A 34 13.82 -3.99 3.00
N GLN A 35 14.87 -4.76 3.27
CA GLN A 35 15.41 -4.88 4.63
C GLN A 35 16.37 -3.71 4.90
N VAL A 36 16.19 -3.05 6.03
CA VAL A 36 16.93 -1.85 6.42
C VAL A 36 17.53 -2.06 7.81
N GLU A 37 18.77 -1.60 7.99
CA GLU A 37 19.45 -1.46 9.28
C GLU A 37 19.68 0.04 9.51
N LEU A 38 19.19 0.56 10.63
CA LEU A 38 19.16 1.99 10.90
C LEU A 38 19.54 2.28 12.36
N ALA A 39 20.49 3.19 12.57
CA ALA A 39 20.80 3.68 13.91
C ALA A 39 19.59 4.44 14.49
N PRO A 40 19.43 4.51 15.82
CA PRO A 40 18.44 5.39 16.43
C PRO A 40 18.69 6.84 16.03
N ASP A 41 17.62 7.59 15.80
CA ASP A 41 17.70 9.01 15.48
C ASP A 41 18.19 9.80 16.71
N PRO A 42 19.33 10.52 16.61
CA PRO A 42 19.86 11.31 17.72
C PRO A 42 19.04 12.58 18.02
N THR A 43 18.18 13.01 17.10
CA THR A 43 17.38 14.24 17.09
C THR A 43 15.93 13.94 16.69
N ASN A 44 15.36 12.89 17.26
CA ASN A 44 14.06 12.31 16.90
C ASN A 44 12.82 13.24 16.91
N ASP A 45 12.94 14.47 17.43
CA ASP A 45 11.91 15.51 17.33
C ASP A 45 11.86 16.21 15.95
N ASP A 46 12.84 15.99 15.07
CA ASP A 46 12.93 16.59 13.73
C ASP A 46 13.27 15.54 12.66
N PRO A 47 12.29 14.85 12.05
CA PRO A 47 12.56 13.80 11.06
C PRO A 47 13.17 14.32 9.74
N TYR A 48 13.23 15.65 9.52
CA TYR A 48 13.69 16.24 8.27
C TYR A 48 15.15 16.71 8.31
N ASP A 49 15.85 16.51 9.43
CA ASP A 49 17.25 16.88 9.61
C ASP A 49 18.23 15.82 9.10
N LEU A 50 17.97 15.26 7.91
CA LEU A 50 18.54 14.02 7.35
C LEU A 50 20.05 13.76 7.60
N ASP A 51 20.86 14.81 7.65
CA ASP A 51 22.31 14.75 7.94
C ASP A 51 22.66 14.30 9.37
N ALA A 52 21.71 14.40 10.32
CA ALA A 52 21.84 13.90 11.69
C ALA A 52 21.85 12.36 11.76
N GLY A 53 21.25 11.71 10.75
CA GLY A 53 21.14 10.26 10.65
C GLY A 53 19.96 9.69 11.44
N GLY A 54 19.80 8.37 11.40
CA GLY A 54 18.67 7.67 12.03
C GLY A 54 17.34 7.77 11.27
N VAL A 55 17.41 8.29 10.04
CA VAL A 55 16.34 8.21 9.04
C VAL A 55 16.80 7.40 7.81
N TYR A 56 15.86 6.69 7.20
CA TYR A 56 16.02 6.00 5.92
C TYR A 56 15.07 6.62 4.89
N THR A 57 15.59 6.97 3.72
CA THR A 57 14.80 7.59 2.66
C THR A 57 14.87 6.79 1.35
N THR A 58 13.74 6.66 0.66
CA THR A 58 13.70 6.11 -0.70
C THR A 58 12.64 6.82 -1.53
N LEU A 59 12.79 6.77 -2.86
CA LEU A 59 11.82 7.30 -3.80
C LEU A 59 11.01 6.17 -4.44
N ILE A 60 9.75 6.43 -4.78
CA ILE A 60 8.92 5.59 -5.63
C ILE A 60 8.17 6.42 -6.66
N THR A 61 8.16 5.96 -7.91
CA THR A 61 7.38 6.60 -8.98
C THR A 61 5.98 5.99 -9.04
N VAL A 62 4.97 6.84 -8.97
CA VAL A 62 3.56 6.51 -9.15
C VAL A 62 3.14 6.92 -10.56
N SER A 63 2.69 5.95 -11.34
CA SER A 63 2.16 6.15 -12.70
C SER A 63 0.75 6.74 -12.68
N ASP A 64 0.27 7.22 -13.82
CA ASP A 64 -1.12 7.66 -14.01
C ASP A 64 -2.14 6.51 -14.01
N THR A 65 -1.65 5.28 -14.13
CA THR A 65 -2.47 4.06 -14.08
C THR A 65 -2.52 3.43 -12.69
N ALA A 66 -1.72 3.92 -11.74
CA ALA A 66 -1.68 3.44 -10.37
C ALA A 66 -3.05 3.57 -9.68
N LYS A 67 -3.42 2.52 -8.95
CA LYS A 67 -4.70 2.38 -8.25
C LYS A 67 -4.57 2.55 -6.75
N ARG A 68 -3.45 2.09 -6.17
CA ARG A 68 -3.19 2.15 -4.72
C ARG A 68 -1.70 2.09 -4.43
N LEU A 69 -1.25 2.88 -3.47
CA LEU A 69 0.10 2.80 -2.88
C LEU A 69 -0.05 2.52 -1.39
N VAL A 70 0.56 1.44 -0.90
CA VAL A 70 0.64 1.12 0.52
C VAL A 70 2.10 1.03 0.93
N VAL A 71 2.48 1.81 1.93
CA VAL A 71 3.82 1.83 2.50
C VAL A 71 3.72 1.45 3.98
N GLN A 72 4.49 0.46 4.41
CA GLN A 72 4.43 -0.07 5.77
C GLN A 72 5.80 -0.45 6.30
N THR A 73 5.99 -0.30 7.61
CA THR A 73 7.10 -0.91 8.34
C THR A 73 6.64 -2.23 8.95
N LEU A 74 7.50 -3.26 8.88
CA LEU A 74 7.23 -4.61 9.35
C LEU A 74 8.47 -5.18 10.04
N ASN A 75 8.28 -6.15 10.94
CA ASN A 75 9.37 -6.97 11.51
C ASN A 75 10.52 -6.14 12.11
N SER A 76 10.19 -5.06 12.84
CA SER A 76 11.20 -4.18 13.45
C SER A 76 11.80 -4.76 14.74
N THR A 77 13.07 -4.47 15.00
CA THR A 77 13.69 -4.64 16.32
C THR A 77 13.62 -3.36 17.16
N ALA A 78 13.46 -2.19 16.53
CA ALA A 78 13.20 -0.95 17.25
C ALA A 78 11.81 -1.01 17.88
N PRO A 79 11.64 -0.53 19.12
CA PRO A 79 10.32 -0.42 19.74
C PRO A 79 9.43 0.61 19.04
N ASP A 80 10.00 1.63 18.41
CA ASP A 80 9.27 2.74 17.82
C ASP A 80 9.91 3.22 16.51
N LEU A 81 9.13 3.22 15.42
CA LEU A 81 9.51 3.76 14.13
C LEU A 81 8.41 4.71 13.70
N ASP A 82 8.78 5.82 13.07
CA ASP A 82 7.81 6.71 12.42
C ASP A 82 7.93 6.61 10.89
N LEU A 83 6.80 6.69 10.19
CA LEU A 83 6.71 6.68 8.73
C LEU A 83 6.11 7.98 8.21
N TYR A 84 6.82 8.61 7.28
CA TYR A 84 6.38 9.80 6.58
C TYR A 84 6.45 9.56 5.07
N VAL A 85 5.43 10.01 4.35
CA VAL A 85 5.37 9.89 2.89
C VAL A 85 4.84 11.18 2.30
N GLY A 86 5.47 11.68 1.25
CA GLY A 86 5.05 12.89 0.54
C GLY A 86 5.37 12.84 -0.93
N LEU A 87 4.84 13.83 -1.65
CA LEU A 87 5.06 13.98 -3.09
C LEU A 87 6.23 14.96 -3.30
N ASP A 88 7.30 14.52 -3.95
CA ASP A 88 8.43 15.36 -4.36
C ASP A 88 7.98 16.35 -5.44
N ALA A 89 7.39 17.46 -4.98
CA ALA A 89 6.74 18.44 -5.83
C ALA A 89 7.75 19.38 -6.47
N ASN A 90 8.88 19.60 -5.80
CA ASN A 90 9.96 20.47 -6.27
C ASN A 90 11.01 19.73 -7.13
N GLY A 91 11.06 18.40 -7.08
CA GLY A 91 11.92 17.54 -7.90
C GLY A 91 13.35 17.39 -7.40
N ASP A 92 13.63 17.68 -6.13
CA ASP A 92 14.96 17.55 -5.53
C ASP A 92 15.24 16.16 -4.94
N GLY A 93 14.19 15.31 -4.84
CA GLY A 93 14.26 13.95 -4.34
C GLY A 93 14.45 13.84 -2.82
N LEU A 94 14.20 14.91 -2.07
CA LEU A 94 14.37 14.96 -0.62
C LEU A 94 13.02 15.06 0.11
N PRO A 95 12.85 14.38 1.25
CA PRO A 95 11.71 14.61 2.13
C PRO A 95 11.66 16.04 2.67
N ALA A 96 10.48 16.66 2.62
CA ALA A 96 10.24 17.99 3.16
C ALA A 96 8.86 18.09 3.82
N MET A 97 8.79 18.83 4.94
CA MET A 97 7.55 18.95 5.73
C MET A 97 6.38 19.56 4.93
N ASP A 98 6.65 20.48 4.02
CA ASP A 98 5.63 21.12 3.17
C ASP A 98 5.15 20.25 2.00
N GLU A 99 5.85 19.14 1.73
CA GLU A 99 5.50 18.14 0.72
C GLU A 99 4.85 16.87 1.31
N GLN A 100 4.79 16.77 2.65
CA GLN A 100 4.27 15.60 3.36
C GLN A 100 2.76 15.42 3.09
N LEU A 101 2.38 14.19 2.72
CA LEU A 101 0.98 13.81 2.50
C LEU A 101 0.45 12.85 3.57
N CYS A 102 1.32 12.03 4.16
CA CYS A 102 0.97 11.09 5.21
C CYS A 102 2.07 11.04 6.28
N SER A 103 1.63 10.86 7.53
CA SER A 103 2.48 10.61 8.68
C SER A 103 1.77 9.58 9.57
N SER A 104 2.51 8.54 9.93
CA SER A 104 2.11 7.44 10.79
C SER A 104 3.18 7.36 11.86
N THR A 105 2.82 7.77 13.08
CA THR A 105 3.74 7.99 14.21
C THR A 105 3.12 7.41 15.48
N SER A 106 2.71 6.15 15.40
CA SER A 106 2.23 5.45 16.58
C SER A 106 3.36 5.31 17.60
N SER A 107 3.08 4.84 18.81
CA SER A 107 4.14 4.56 19.78
C SER A 107 4.77 3.16 19.57
N THR A 108 4.79 2.68 18.33
CA THR A 108 5.21 1.33 17.95
C THR A 108 5.88 1.36 16.59
N ALA A 109 6.64 0.32 16.26
CA ALA A 109 7.29 0.24 14.96
C ALA A 109 6.40 -0.21 13.78
N ASP A 110 5.11 -0.47 14.00
CA ASP A 110 4.17 -0.92 12.98
C ASP A 110 3.41 0.28 12.38
N GLU A 111 3.97 0.86 11.32
CA GLU A 111 3.45 2.07 10.69
C GLU A 111 2.87 1.81 9.29
N ILE A 112 1.90 2.62 8.90
CA ILE A 112 1.24 2.51 7.59
C ILE A 112 0.85 3.87 7.01
N CYS A 113 1.15 4.06 5.73
CA CYS A 113 0.56 5.08 4.87
C CYS A 113 -0.10 4.39 3.66
N ASP A 114 -1.36 4.73 3.39
CA ASP A 114 -2.19 4.10 2.36
C ASP A 114 -2.88 5.19 1.51
N PHE A 115 -2.59 5.16 0.23
CA PHE A 115 -3.10 6.11 -0.75
C PHE A 115 -3.88 5.36 -1.82
N SER A 116 -5.03 5.89 -2.21
CA SER A 116 -5.94 5.28 -3.16
C SER A 116 -6.29 6.26 -4.28
N GLN A 117 -6.47 5.74 -5.49
CA GLN A 117 -7.07 6.53 -6.57
C GLN A 117 -8.55 6.87 -6.24
N LEU A 118 -9.21 6.08 -5.38
CA LEU A 118 -10.65 6.22 -5.11
C LEU A 118 -11.01 7.41 -4.23
N ASP A 119 -10.06 7.93 -3.45
CA ASP A 119 -10.26 9.07 -2.55
C ASP A 119 -9.38 10.28 -2.93
N ASP A 120 -8.83 10.27 -4.15
CA ASP A 120 -7.94 11.30 -4.70
C ASP A 120 -6.65 11.55 -3.88
N SER A 121 -6.30 10.65 -2.95
CA SER A 121 -5.05 10.74 -2.17
C SER A 121 -3.81 10.28 -2.96
N LEU A 122 -4.01 9.52 -4.04
CA LEU A 122 -2.94 9.06 -4.92
C LEU A 122 -2.90 9.88 -6.21
N THR A 123 -1.85 10.67 -6.39
CA THR A 123 -1.59 11.46 -7.59
C THR A 123 -0.36 10.93 -8.34
N PRO A 124 -0.31 10.99 -9.68
CA PRO A 124 0.89 10.56 -10.41
C PRO A 124 2.08 11.47 -10.10
N GLY A 125 3.27 10.90 -9.92
CA GLY A 125 4.47 11.65 -9.57
C GLY A 125 5.51 10.82 -8.83
N VAL A 126 6.55 11.49 -8.32
CA VAL A 126 7.58 10.85 -7.49
C VAL A 126 7.23 11.10 -6.03
N TYR A 127 7.12 10.03 -5.27
CA TYR A 127 6.91 10.09 -3.83
C TYR A 127 8.23 9.83 -3.13
N TRP A 128 8.51 10.59 -2.08
CA TRP A 128 9.52 10.25 -1.10
C TRP A 128 8.89 9.48 0.05
N ILE A 129 9.64 8.53 0.57
CA ILE A 129 9.31 7.73 1.76
C ILE A 129 10.44 7.95 2.75
N LEU A 130 10.12 8.36 3.97
CA LEU A 130 11.03 8.51 5.08
C LEU A 130 10.58 7.61 6.23
N VAL A 131 11.50 6.79 6.74
CA VAL A 131 11.31 6.04 7.99
C VAL A 131 12.32 6.54 9.00
N GLN A 132 11.86 6.92 10.18
CA GLN A 132 12.68 7.39 11.28
C GLN A 132 12.75 6.32 12.37
N ASN A 133 13.95 6.01 12.88
CA ASN A 133 14.10 5.18 14.07
C ASN A 133 13.91 6.05 15.33
N TRP A 134 12.64 6.37 15.62
CA TRP A 134 12.25 7.35 16.64
C TRP A 134 12.69 6.95 18.04
N ALA A 135 12.50 5.69 18.43
CA ALA A 135 13.10 5.14 19.65
C ALA A 135 13.79 3.81 19.35
N GLY A 136 15.11 3.82 19.47
CA GLY A 136 15.93 2.63 19.29
C GLY A 136 15.77 1.59 20.41
N SER A 137 16.15 0.35 20.11
CA SER A 137 16.12 -0.76 21.08
C SER A 137 17.20 -0.69 22.18
N GLY A 138 18.14 0.25 22.06
CA GLY A 138 19.37 0.33 22.84
C GLY A 138 20.56 -0.39 22.20
N ALA A 139 20.37 -1.04 21.06
CA ALA A 139 21.45 -1.50 20.18
C ALA A 139 22.03 -0.34 19.34
N PRO A 140 23.22 -0.50 18.74
CA PRO A 140 23.78 0.52 17.82
C PRO A 140 22.93 0.76 16.57
N THR A 141 22.26 -0.28 16.07
CA THR A 141 21.30 -0.23 14.97
C THR A 141 20.12 -1.13 15.26
N ASP A 142 18.99 -0.83 14.63
CA ASP A 142 17.81 -1.67 14.58
C ASP A 142 17.50 -2.07 13.14
N SER A 143 16.93 -3.27 12.99
CA SER A 143 16.54 -3.81 11.70
C SER A 143 15.03 -3.71 11.51
N PHE A 144 14.57 -3.40 10.31
CA PHE A 144 13.16 -3.51 9.94
C PHE A 144 13.00 -3.86 8.45
N THR A 145 11.77 -4.17 8.04
CA THR A 145 11.39 -4.34 6.63
C THR A 145 10.46 -3.23 6.21
N LEU A 146 10.87 -2.45 5.20
CA LEU A 146 9.98 -1.55 4.48
C LEU A 146 9.24 -2.35 3.40
N SER A 147 7.92 -2.41 3.50
CA SER A 147 7.04 -2.95 2.48
C SER A 147 6.45 -1.81 1.67
N THR A 148 6.69 -1.83 0.36
CA THR A 148 6.13 -0.84 -0.57
C THR A 148 5.34 -1.58 -1.65
N LEU A 149 4.02 -1.43 -1.61
CA LEU A 149 3.10 -2.00 -2.59
C LEU A 149 2.57 -0.88 -3.47
N LEU A 150 2.80 -0.98 -4.77
CA LEU A 150 2.13 -0.16 -5.78
C LEU A 150 1.27 -1.08 -6.65
N ILE A 151 -0.05 -0.94 -6.56
CA ILE A 151 -0.98 -1.64 -7.44
C ILE A 151 -1.20 -0.76 -8.67
N ASP A 152 -0.74 -1.25 -9.81
CA ASP A 152 -1.01 -0.68 -11.13
C ASP A 152 -2.00 -1.57 -11.91
N ARG A 153 -2.38 -1.20 -13.14
CA ARG A 153 -3.27 -1.95 -14.04
C ARG A 153 -2.71 -3.30 -14.53
N ALA A 154 -1.56 -3.74 -14.03
CA ALA A 154 -0.97 -5.00 -14.45
C ALA A 154 -1.80 -6.19 -13.91
N ASP A 155 -2.32 -7.00 -14.83
CA ASP A 155 -2.94 -8.28 -14.49
C ASP A 155 -1.83 -9.30 -14.17
N THR A 156 -1.80 -9.77 -12.92
CA THR A 156 -0.87 -10.83 -12.50
C THR A 156 -1.38 -12.23 -12.81
N GLY A 157 -2.66 -12.37 -13.21
CA GLY A 157 -3.35 -13.65 -13.41
C GLY A 157 -3.62 -14.43 -12.13
N LEU A 158 -3.29 -13.87 -10.96
CA LEU A 158 -3.41 -14.53 -9.65
C LEU A 158 -4.77 -14.30 -9.00
N LEU A 159 -5.44 -13.21 -9.39
CA LEU A 159 -6.80 -12.88 -8.99
C LEU A 159 -7.69 -12.83 -10.23
N SER A 160 -8.97 -13.16 -10.06
CA SER A 160 -9.99 -12.97 -11.08
C SER A 160 -11.23 -12.37 -10.45
N ALA A 161 -12.01 -11.62 -11.23
CA ALA A 161 -13.30 -11.14 -10.78
C ALA A 161 -14.34 -11.26 -11.91
N SER A 162 -15.58 -11.54 -11.54
CA SER A 162 -16.70 -11.66 -12.48
C SER A 162 -18.02 -11.23 -11.84
N GLY A 163 -18.93 -10.75 -12.67
CA GLY A 163 -20.29 -10.36 -12.29
C GLY A 163 -21.26 -10.59 -13.45
N PRO A 164 -22.53 -10.19 -13.32
CA PRO A 164 -23.46 -10.23 -14.46
C PRO A 164 -22.99 -9.28 -15.57
N PRO A 165 -23.38 -9.51 -16.83
CA PRO A 165 -22.98 -8.64 -17.94
C PRO A 165 -23.67 -7.26 -17.93
N SER A 166 -24.78 -7.12 -17.21
CA SER A 166 -25.55 -5.88 -17.03
C SER A 166 -26.29 -5.93 -15.70
N VAL A 167 -26.69 -4.77 -15.19
CA VAL A 167 -27.44 -4.63 -13.93
C VAL A 167 -28.65 -3.73 -14.15
N THR A 168 -29.82 -4.19 -13.71
CA THR A 168 -31.02 -3.34 -13.69
C THR A 168 -30.98 -2.46 -12.45
N ALA A 169 -31.37 -1.19 -12.58
CA ALA A 169 -31.37 -0.24 -11.47
C ALA A 169 -32.09 -0.79 -10.23
N GLY A 170 -31.37 -0.84 -9.10
CA GLY A 170 -31.91 -1.27 -7.81
C GLY A 170 -32.05 -2.79 -7.62
N GLU A 171 -31.90 -3.60 -8.67
CA GLU A 171 -31.86 -5.06 -8.52
C GLU A 171 -30.52 -5.49 -7.90
N PRO A 172 -30.53 -6.36 -6.88
CA PRO A 172 -29.30 -6.87 -6.28
C PRO A 172 -28.54 -7.73 -7.30
N PHE A 173 -27.21 -7.63 -7.26
CA PHE A 173 -26.32 -8.51 -8.01
C PHE A 173 -25.11 -8.90 -7.19
N ASP A 174 -24.45 -9.97 -7.62
CA ASP A 174 -23.27 -10.51 -6.95
C ASP A 174 -22.04 -10.35 -7.82
N VAL A 175 -20.89 -10.18 -7.17
CA VAL A 175 -19.57 -10.20 -7.81
C VAL A 175 -18.74 -11.31 -7.16
N GLN A 176 -18.15 -12.18 -7.96
CA GLN A 176 -17.24 -13.22 -7.50
C GLN A 176 -15.80 -12.74 -7.65
N ILE A 177 -14.99 -12.98 -6.62
CA ILE A 177 -13.54 -12.82 -6.63
C ILE A 177 -12.94 -14.21 -6.50
N GLY A 178 -12.15 -14.62 -7.49
CA GLY A 178 -11.35 -15.83 -7.46
C GLY A 178 -9.89 -15.52 -7.16
N TRP A 179 -9.20 -16.44 -6.50
CA TRP A 179 -7.74 -16.39 -6.38
C TRP A 179 -7.12 -17.77 -6.60
N ASN A 180 -5.93 -17.76 -7.18
CA ASN A 180 -5.04 -18.89 -7.28
C ASN A 180 -3.61 -18.37 -7.14
N ILE A 181 -3.12 -18.31 -5.90
CA ILE A 181 -1.82 -17.77 -5.54
C ILE A 181 -0.95 -18.95 -5.08
N PRO A 182 -0.08 -19.49 -5.95
CA PRO A 182 0.83 -20.57 -5.55
C PRO A 182 1.67 -20.15 -4.35
N ASN A 183 1.91 -21.09 -3.43
CA ASN A 183 2.74 -20.91 -2.23
C ASN A 183 2.23 -19.90 -1.19
N PHE A 184 0.97 -19.46 -1.25
CA PHE A 184 0.40 -18.59 -0.21
C PHE A 184 0.33 -19.33 1.14
N THR A 185 1.10 -18.86 2.12
CA THR A 185 1.28 -19.45 3.46
C THR A 185 0.50 -18.68 4.53
N ALA A 186 0.46 -19.23 5.75
CA ALA A 186 -0.22 -18.58 6.86
C ALA A 186 0.56 -17.32 7.30
N GLY A 187 -0.10 -16.16 7.25
CA GLY A 187 0.52 -14.87 7.54
C GLY A 187 0.69 -14.01 6.29
N ASP A 188 0.70 -14.62 5.11
CA ASP A 188 0.79 -13.86 3.86
C ASP A 188 -0.48 -13.04 3.63
N VAL A 189 -0.27 -11.79 3.21
CA VAL A 189 -1.33 -10.85 2.85
C VAL A 189 -1.12 -10.46 1.39
N LYS A 190 -2.22 -10.41 0.64
CA LYS A 190 -2.24 -9.90 -0.73
C LYS A 190 -3.32 -8.85 -0.83
N TYR A 191 -2.94 -7.71 -1.37
CA TYR A 191 -3.85 -6.59 -1.59
C TYR A 191 -4.31 -6.59 -3.04
N GLY A 192 -5.56 -6.20 -3.25
CA GLY A 192 -6.13 -6.00 -4.57
C GLY A 192 -7.11 -4.84 -4.59
N VAL A 193 -7.37 -4.31 -5.78
CA VAL A 193 -8.39 -3.30 -6.06
C VAL A 193 -9.41 -3.92 -7.00
N LEU A 194 -10.66 -4.02 -6.55
CA LEU A 194 -11.80 -4.41 -7.37
C LEU A 194 -12.44 -3.14 -7.96
N GLU A 195 -12.55 -3.09 -9.28
CA GLU A 195 -13.19 -2.00 -10.01
C GLU A 195 -14.46 -2.50 -10.71
N LEU A 196 -15.56 -1.77 -10.51
CA LEU A 196 -16.84 -1.97 -11.18
C LEU A 196 -17.13 -0.71 -11.99
N ALA A 197 -17.33 -0.85 -13.30
CA ALA A 197 -17.58 0.26 -14.21
C ALA A 197 -18.69 -0.07 -15.22
N ASP A 198 -19.33 0.97 -15.75
CA ASP A 198 -20.18 0.90 -16.94
C ASP A 198 -19.30 1.20 -18.16
N ALA A 199 -19.26 0.29 -19.14
CA ALA A 199 -18.31 0.28 -20.24
C ALA A 199 -18.93 0.64 -21.61
#